data_AF-A0A4R5TTD5-F1
#
_entry.id   AF-A0A4R5TTD5-F1
#
_cell.length_a   1.000
_cell.length_b   1.000
_cell.length_c   1.000
_cell.angle_alpha   90.00
_cell.angle_beta   90.00
_cell.angle_gamma   90.00
#
_symmetry.space_group_name_H-M   'P 1'
#
loop_
_entity.id
_entity.type
_entity.pdbx_description
1 polymer ?
#
loop_
_entity_poly.entity_id
_entity_poly.type
_entity_poly.pdbx_seq_one_letter_code
_entity_poly.pdbx_strand_id
1 'polypeptide(L)'
;MIADKLRKSILQDAMSGLLTNQLPSDGDARELLARIRAERAALVASGERKKDKLLPPISEEEIPFDIPANWVWVRFGDVLRFINGRAYKQDELLSDGKYKVLRVGNLFTNAHWYYSDLELEDEKYCDSGDLLYCWSASFGPHLWDAGRAIFHYHIWNVKYGPLVKKFVYYMLMRDVDSIRNSTTGSTMVHVSMTNMMPRMMPLPPLAEQERIVERLEQLLPQVNELASNEIELDALRKRFPDDMRNAILQDAVSGRLTQQLPPDGDAGELLAQIDVKKAQMVAAGQLKQEKPLPPILESEIPFQVPKSWAWARVGQICILSPRNTASDDVKVGFLPMARLQDGYGSEYEFEIRRWGEVRSGYTHFQDGDLVLAKITPCFQNRKSAVLNGLESGLGAGTTEFHVLRGIDQTIDMRYLLFFFKTADFIRDGVRAMTGTAGQQRVGASFLKDYLIPVPPLAEQKRIVERLQDLLPLCEALG
;
A
#
# COMPACT_ATOMS: atom_id res chain seq x y z
N MET A 1 0.79 16.11 -2.31
CA MET A 1 0.48 15.74 -3.71
C MET A 1 0.15 17.00 -4.52
N ILE A 2 0.00 16.93 -5.85
CA ILE A 2 -0.37 18.10 -6.68
C ILE A 2 -1.78 18.56 -6.30
N ALA A 3 -2.71 17.63 -6.09
CA ALA A 3 -4.08 17.94 -5.69
C ALA A 3 -4.16 18.76 -4.40
N ASP A 4 -3.32 18.45 -3.40
CA ASP A 4 -3.29 19.20 -2.14
C ASP A 4 -2.87 20.66 -2.35
N LYS A 5 -1.85 20.89 -3.18
CA LYS A 5 -1.36 22.24 -3.50
C LYS A 5 -2.43 23.02 -4.25
N LEU A 6 -3.07 22.38 -5.23
CA LEU A 6 -4.14 22.99 -6.03
C LEU A 6 -5.35 23.34 -5.17
N ARG A 7 -5.77 22.45 -4.25
CA ARG A 7 -6.85 22.73 -3.30
C ARG A 7 -6.55 23.98 -2.47
N LYS A 8 -5.35 24.07 -1.90
CA LYS A 8 -4.94 25.23 -1.08
C LYS A 8 -4.91 26.50 -1.90
N SER A 9 -4.43 26.45 -3.14
CA SER A 9 -4.43 27.60 -4.05
C SER A 9 -5.85 28.08 -4.36
N ILE A 10 -6.75 27.18 -4.77
CA ILE A 10 -8.14 27.52 -5.09
C ILE A 10 -8.87 28.11 -3.89
N LEU A 11 -8.67 27.52 -2.71
CA LEU A 11 -9.25 28.07 -1.47
C LEU A 11 -8.64 29.42 -1.11
N GLN A 12 -7.34 29.64 -1.35
CA GLN A 12 -6.71 30.93 -1.14
C GLN A 12 -7.27 31.99 -2.10
N ASP A 13 -7.40 31.69 -3.39
CA ASP A 13 -7.97 32.58 -4.40
C ASP A 13 -9.42 32.94 -4.09
N ALA A 14 -10.18 32.01 -3.53
CA ALA A 14 -11.54 32.26 -3.03
C ALA A 14 -11.57 33.28 -1.89
N MET A 15 -10.56 33.26 -1.01
CA MET A 15 -10.47 34.16 0.14
C MET A 15 -9.80 35.50 -0.19
N SER A 16 -9.08 35.63 -1.30
CA SER A 16 -8.49 36.90 -1.75
C SER A 16 -9.31 37.61 -2.84
N GLY A 17 -10.50 37.10 -3.19
CA GLY A 17 -11.33 37.68 -4.24
C GLY A 17 -10.78 37.47 -5.66
N LEU A 18 -9.87 36.51 -5.85
CA LEU A 18 -9.27 36.19 -7.15
C LEU A 18 -10.01 35.06 -7.88
N LEU A 19 -10.90 34.34 -7.19
CA LEU A 19 -11.63 33.20 -7.78
C LEU A 19 -12.80 33.61 -8.68
N THR A 20 -13.39 34.77 -8.43
CA THR A 20 -14.56 35.30 -9.15
C THR A 20 -14.35 36.76 -9.51
N ASN A 21 -15.05 37.23 -10.56
CA ASN A 21 -15.08 38.65 -10.89
C ASN A 21 -15.95 39.43 -9.89
N GLN A 22 -15.48 40.60 -9.48
CA GLN A 22 -16.27 41.58 -8.72
C GLN A 22 -17.31 42.23 -9.64
N LEU A 23 -18.55 42.34 -9.18
CA LEU A 23 -19.63 42.97 -9.92
C LEU A 23 -20.08 44.26 -9.20
N PRO A 24 -20.39 45.35 -9.92
CA PRO A 24 -20.94 46.56 -9.30
C PRO A 24 -22.22 46.30 -8.49
N SER A 25 -22.99 45.27 -8.86
CA SER A 25 -24.22 44.85 -8.17
C SER A 25 -23.99 44.15 -6.83
N ASP A 26 -22.74 43.83 -6.47
CA ASP A 26 -22.44 43.11 -5.22
C ASP A 26 -22.69 43.97 -3.98
N GLY A 27 -22.59 45.29 -4.12
CA GLY A 27 -22.58 46.21 -2.99
C GLY A 27 -21.27 46.15 -2.20
N ASP A 28 -21.33 46.61 -0.95
CA ASP A 28 -20.17 46.68 -0.04
C ASP A 28 -20.39 45.77 1.18
N ALA A 29 -19.39 44.95 1.50
CA ALA A 29 -19.43 44.04 2.64
C ALA A 29 -19.59 44.75 4.00
N ARG A 30 -19.25 46.05 4.08
CA ARG A 30 -19.47 46.89 5.26
C ARG A 30 -20.95 47.04 5.58
N GLU A 31 -21.83 47.01 4.57
CA GLU A 31 -23.28 47.01 4.76
C GLU A 31 -23.77 45.69 5.38
N LEU A 32 -23.25 44.57 4.88
CA LEU A 32 -23.51 43.24 5.44
C LEU A 32 -23.03 43.16 6.90
N LEU A 33 -21.84 43.67 7.19
CA LEU A 33 -21.30 43.71 8.55
C LEU A 33 -22.14 44.59 9.49
N ALA A 34 -22.63 45.75 9.00
CA ALA A 34 -23.52 46.61 9.77
C ALA A 34 -24.83 45.89 10.11
N ARG A 35 -25.42 45.15 9.16
CA ARG A 35 -26.60 44.31 9.40
C ARG A 35 -26.35 43.24 10.47
N ILE A 36 -25.24 42.51 10.38
CA ILE A 36 -24.84 41.50 11.38
C ILE A 36 -24.72 42.11 12.78
N ARG A 37 -24.12 43.31 12.89
CA ARG A 37 -23.99 44.04 14.16
C ARG A 37 -25.34 44.47 14.71
N ALA A 38 -26.26 44.94 13.86
CA ALA A 38 -27.60 45.35 14.25
C ALA A 38 -28.43 44.16 14.77
N GLU A 39 -28.44 43.04 14.05
CA GLU A 39 -29.10 41.79 14.47
C GLU A 39 -28.53 41.29 15.80
N ARG A 40 -27.21 41.34 15.97
CA ARG A 40 -26.56 40.98 17.23
C ARG A 40 -26.96 41.89 18.38
N ALA A 41 -27.00 43.20 18.15
CA ALA A 41 -27.41 44.16 19.18
C ALA A 41 -28.87 43.94 19.62
N ALA A 42 -29.76 43.61 18.69
CA ALA A 42 -31.14 43.26 18.98
C ALA A 42 -31.25 42.03 19.88
N LEU A 43 -30.51 40.95 19.59
CA LEU A 43 -30.49 39.73 20.42
C LEU A 43 -29.91 39.96 21.83
N VAL A 44 -28.95 40.88 21.95
CA VAL A 44 -28.43 41.27 23.28
C VAL A 44 -29.47 42.10 24.05
N ALA A 45 -30.20 42.98 23.36
CA ALA A 45 -31.27 43.78 23.96
C ALA A 45 -32.48 42.93 24.40
N SER A 46 -32.81 41.86 23.65
CA SER A 46 -33.89 40.92 24.01
C SER A 46 -33.49 39.92 25.11
N GLY A 47 -32.22 39.85 25.48
CA GLY A 47 -31.71 38.91 26.50
C GLY A 47 -31.46 37.49 25.98
N GLU A 48 -31.75 37.21 24.71
CA GLU A 48 -31.47 35.93 24.04
C GLU A 48 -29.96 35.69 23.85
N ARG A 49 -29.14 36.73 23.96
CA ARG A 49 -27.68 36.66 23.86
C ARG A 49 -26.99 37.48 24.93
N LYS A 50 -25.95 36.92 25.56
CA LYS A 50 -25.05 37.67 26.43
C LYS A 50 -24.16 38.61 25.62
N LYS A 51 -23.83 39.77 26.18
CA LYS A 51 -22.89 40.71 25.56
C LYS A 51 -21.51 40.04 25.39
N ASP A 52 -21.04 39.95 24.16
CA ASP A 52 -19.72 39.37 23.87
C ASP A 52 -18.60 40.27 24.39
N LYS A 53 -17.45 39.66 24.66
CA LYS A 53 -16.21 40.42 24.91
C LYS A 53 -15.79 41.12 23.61
N LEU A 54 -15.42 42.40 23.73
CA LEU A 54 -14.90 43.16 22.59
C LEU A 54 -13.58 42.54 22.11
N LEU A 55 -13.46 42.30 20.80
CA LEU A 55 -12.21 41.89 20.16
C LEU A 55 -11.41 43.14 19.76
N PRO A 56 -10.06 43.06 19.76
CA PRO A 56 -9.23 44.18 19.31
C PRO A 56 -9.51 44.50 17.83
N PRO A 57 -9.42 45.78 17.44
CA PRO A 57 -9.49 46.16 16.03
C PRO A 57 -8.39 45.46 15.24
N ILE A 58 -8.63 45.25 13.95
CA ILE A 58 -7.62 44.69 13.04
C ILE A 58 -6.69 45.85 12.63
N SER A 59 -5.39 45.72 12.88
CA SER A 59 -4.40 46.69 12.39
C SER A 59 -3.92 46.34 10.98
N GLU A 60 -3.31 47.30 10.27
CA GLU A 60 -2.75 47.06 8.93
C GLU A 60 -1.63 46.01 8.94
N GLU A 61 -0.86 45.92 10.02
CA GLU A 61 0.23 44.95 10.20
C GLU A 61 -0.28 43.49 10.32
N GLU A 62 -1.55 43.30 10.69
CA GLU A 62 -2.16 41.98 10.81
C GLU A 62 -2.71 41.45 9.47
N ILE A 63 -2.89 42.31 8.47
CA ILE A 63 -3.52 41.94 7.20
C ILE A 63 -2.61 40.97 6.43
N PRO A 64 -3.07 39.73 6.16
CA PRO A 64 -2.20 38.71 5.58
C PRO A 64 -2.01 38.86 4.06
N PHE A 65 -2.96 39.49 3.37
CA PHE A 65 -2.98 39.70 1.93
C PHE A 65 -4.04 40.73 1.54
N ASP A 66 -3.92 41.28 0.33
CA ASP A 66 -4.86 42.23 -0.25
C ASP A 66 -6.20 41.58 -0.61
N ILE A 67 -7.29 42.33 -0.41
CA ILE A 67 -8.66 41.94 -0.74
C ILE A 67 -9.32 43.03 -1.60
N PRO A 68 -10.39 42.73 -2.36
CA PRO A 68 -11.12 43.73 -3.11
C PRO A 68 -11.61 44.90 -2.24
N ALA A 69 -11.69 46.11 -2.81
CA ALA A 69 -12.01 47.33 -2.05
C ALA A 69 -13.40 47.29 -1.37
N ASN A 70 -14.36 46.58 -1.96
CA ASN A 70 -15.71 46.38 -1.44
C ASN A 70 -15.81 45.22 -0.42
N TRP A 71 -14.69 44.57 -0.08
CA TRP A 71 -14.60 43.60 1.00
C TRP A 71 -14.11 44.26 2.29
N VAL A 72 -14.24 43.55 3.41
CA VAL A 72 -13.73 44.01 4.70
C VAL A 72 -13.16 42.85 5.52
N TRP A 73 -12.03 43.08 6.19
CA TRP A 73 -11.50 42.13 7.16
C TRP A 73 -12.32 42.17 8.45
N VAL A 74 -12.69 40.98 8.96
CA VAL A 74 -13.44 40.83 10.22
C VAL A 74 -12.80 39.73 11.07
N ARG A 75 -13.01 39.75 12.38
CA ARG A 75 -12.67 38.63 13.25
C ARG A 75 -13.75 37.56 13.17
N PHE A 76 -13.42 36.29 13.38
CA PHE A 76 -14.41 35.22 13.45
C PHE A 76 -15.49 35.55 14.48
N GLY A 77 -15.12 36.09 15.64
CA GLY A 77 -16.10 36.50 16.66
C GLY A 77 -17.05 37.65 16.24
N ASP A 78 -16.73 38.42 15.20
CA ASP A 78 -17.58 39.51 14.69
C ASP A 78 -18.77 38.98 13.88
N VAL A 79 -18.62 37.80 13.27
CA VAL A 79 -19.63 37.25 12.33
C VAL A 79 -20.05 35.81 12.64
N LEU A 80 -19.27 35.07 13.42
CA LEU A 80 -19.55 33.69 13.83
C LEU A 80 -19.78 33.58 15.35
N ARG A 81 -20.54 32.56 15.74
CA ARG A 81 -20.69 32.10 17.13
C ARG A 81 -20.43 30.60 17.17
N PHE A 82 -19.54 30.18 18.05
CA PHE A 82 -19.24 28.76 18.27
C PHE A 82 -19.98 28.29 19.53
N ILE A 83 -20.80 27.25 19.39
CA ILE A 83 -21.57 26.68 20.50
C ILE A 83 -20.95 25.34 20.89
N ASN A 84 -20.51 25.22 22.13
CA ASN A 84 -19.94 23.99 22.68
C ASN A 84 -21.00 22.92 22.91
N GLY A 85 -20.63 21.68 22.60
CA GLY A 85 -21.33 20.49 23.07
C GLY A 85 -21.16 20.27 24.58
N ARG A 86 -21.38 19.03 25.01
CA ARG A 86 -21.31 18.62 26.44
C ARG A 86 -20.26 17.52 26.64
N ALA A 87 -19.67 17.46 27.84
CA ALA A 87 -18.89 16.30 28.27
C ALA A 87 -19.84 15.22 28.81
N TYR A 88 -19.63 13.96 28.40
CA TYR A 88 -20.46 12.83 28.81
C TYR A 88 -19.67 11.89 29.70
N LYS A 89 -20.31 11.41 30.77
CA LYS A 89 -19.77 10.37 31.64
C LYS A 89 -19.98 8.99 31.00
N GLN A 90 -19.25 7.98 31.47
CA GLN A 90 -19.34 6.64 30.88
C GLN A 90 -20.73 6.01 31.03
N ASP A 91 -21.40 6.23 32.14
CA ASP A 91 -22.77 5.77 32.42
C ASP A 91 -23.85 6.49 31.57
N GLU A 92 -23.51 7.62 30.96
CA GLU A 92 -24.39 8.36 30.04
C GLU A 92 -24.22 7.94 28.56
N LEU A 93 -23.21 7.09 28.27
CA LEU A 93 -22.86 6.60 26.93
C LEU A 93 -23.36 5.16 26.75
N LEU A 94 -24.61 5.05 26.29
CA LEU A 94 -25.32 3.80 26.13
C LEU A 94 -25.01 3.13 24.78
N SER A 95 -25.28 1.82 24.69
CA SER A 95 -25.22 1.07 23.43
C SER A 95 -26.43 1.31 22.53
N ASP A 96 -27.54 1.79 23.08
CA ASP A 96 -28.77 2.17 22.39
C ASP A 96 -29.50 3.26 23.22
N GLY A 97 -30.33 4.08 22.58
CA GLY A 97 -31.04 5.17 23.24
C GLY A 97 -31.61 6.21 22.28
N LYS A 98 -32.31 7.20 22.84
CA LYS A 98 -33.11 8.19 22.10
C LYS A 98 -32.29 9.06 21.15
N TYR A 99 -31.12 9.54 21.57
CA TYR A 99 -30.26 10.41 20.77
C TYR A 99 -28.89 9.78 20.55
N LYS A 100 -28.39 9.89 19.31
CA LYS A 100 -26.98 9.63 19.01
C LYS A 100 -26.10 10.66 19.71
N VAL A 101 -24.98 10.20 20.28
CA VAL A 101 -23.94 11.06 20.83
C VAL A 101 -22.83 11.23 19.80
N LEU A 102 -22.83 12.35 19.09
CA LEU A 102 -21.82 12.69 18.09
C LEU A 102 -20.48 13.01 18.76
N ARG A 103 -19.44 12.24 18.41
CA ARG A 103 -18.05 12.46 18.86
C ARG A 103 -17.15 12.72 17.65
N VAL A 104 -15.97 13.31 17.89
CA VAL A 104 -15.02 13.64 16.82
C VAL A 104 -14.70 12.42 15.96
N GLY A 105 -14.46 11.25 16.56
CA GLY A 105 -14.20 10.02 15.81
C GLY A 105 -15.28 9.67 14.78
N ASN A 106 -16.54 9.99 15.04
CA ASN A 106 -17.65 9.71 14.13
C ASN A 106 -17.58 10.51 12.81
N LEU A 107 -16.85 11.62 12.80
CA LEU A 107 -16.68 12.48 11.62
C LEU A 107 -15.44 12.14 10.79
N PHE A 108 -14.55 11.26 11.28
CA PHE A 108 -13.27 10.96 10.63
C PHE A 108 -12.95 9.47 10.50
N THR A 109 -13.04 8.70 11.58
CA THR A 109 -12.38 7.37 11.66
C THR A 109 -13.23 6.25 12.22
N ASN A 110 -14.37 6.55 12.85
CA ASN A 110 -15.09 5.57 13.66
C ASN A 110 -16.59 5.51 13.32
N ALA A 111 -17.06 4.36 12.84
CA ALA A 111 -18.47 4.11 12.57
C ALA A 111 -19.29 3.73 13.82
N HIS A 112 -18.65 3.47 14.96
CA HIS A 112 -19.33 3.10 16.20
C HIS A 112 -20.01 4.30 16.87
N TRP A 113 -21.29 4.14 17.22
CA TRP A 113 -22.10 5.15 17.86
C TRP A 113 -22.38 4.82 19.32
N TYR A 114 -22.32 5.86 20.16
CA TYR A 114 -22.94 5.85 21.48
C TYR A 114 -24.29 6.56 21.41
N TYR A 115 -25.14 6.24 22.39
CA TYR A 115 -26.47 6.81 22.53
C TYR A 115 -26.69 7.37 23.94
N SER A 116 -27.70 8.22 24.10
CA SER A 116 -28.11 8.76 25.38
C SER A 116 -29.58 9.15 25.37
N ASP A 117 -30.25 8.96 26.50
CA ASP A 117 -31.64 9.39 26.72
C ASP A 117 -31.74 10.77 27.40
N LEU A 118 -30.60 11.46 27.57
CA LEU A 118 -30.57 12.78 28.18
C LEU A 118 -31.35 13.80 27.34
N GLU A 119 -32.26 14.52 28.01
CA GLU A 119 -32.85 15.74 27.48
C GLU A 119 -31.98 16.93 27.89
N LEU A 120 -31.50 17.68 26.90
CA LEU A 120 -30.57 18.79 27.10
C LEU A 120 -31.21 20.11 26.63
N GLU A 121 -30.51 21.22 26.86
CA GLU A 121 -30.85 22.50 26.24
C GLU A 121 -30.64 22.42 24.71
N ASP A 122 -31.44 23.17 23.94
CA ASP A 122 -31.41 23.15 22.46
C ASP A 122 -30.00 23.39 21.88
N GLU A 123 -29.17 24.20 22.54
CA GLU A 123 -27.78 24.47 22.13
C GLU A 123 -26.86 23.22 22.16
N LYS A 124 -27.29 22.13 22.80
CA LYS A 124 -26.55 20.85 22.88
C LYS A 124 -26.97 19.85 21.81
N TYR A 125 -27.93 20.22 20.97
CA TYR A 125 -28.33 19.46 19.80
C TYR A 125 -27.68 20.03 18.53
N CYS A 126 -27.40 19.13 17.61
CA CYS A 126 -27.12 19.46 16.22
C CYS A 126 -28.17 18.77 15.34
N ASP A 127 -28.65 19.50 14.34
CA ASP A 127 -29.71 19.07 13.43
C ASP A 127 -29.18 19.09 11.99
N SER A 128 -29.70 18.22 11.13
CA SER A 128 -29.30 18.16 9.72
C SER A 128 -29.31 19.56 9.09
N GLY A 129 -28.19 19.92 8.48
CA GLY A 129 -27.93 21.23 7.91
C GLY A 129 -27.02 22.12 8.77
N ASP A 130 -26.78 21.79 10.03
CA ASP A 130 -25.84 22.52 10.89
C ASP A 130 -24.40 22.45 10.37
N LEU A 131 -23.65 23.53 10.60
CA LEU A 131 -22.21 23.59 10.34
C LEU A 131 -21.48 23.28 11.64
N LEU A 132 -20.79 22.14 11.68
CA LEU A 132 -20.01 21.72 12.83
C LEU A 132 -18.52 21.99 12.60
N TYR A 133 -17.75 22.14 13.66
CA TYR A 133 -16.30 22.30 13.61
C TYR A 133 -15.64 21.46 14.70
N CYS A 134 -14.75 20.55 14.31
CA CYS A 134 -13.94 19.77 15.24
C CYS A 134 -12.67 20.54 15.62
N TRP A 135 -12.38 20.62 16.92
CA TRP A 135 -11.27 21.43 17.43
C TRP A 135 -10.26 20.64 18.28
N SER A 136 -10.30 19.31 18.25
CA SER A 136 -9.49 18.43 19.08
C SER A 136 -9.04 17.19 18.33
N ALA A 137 -7.72 16.96 18.26
CA ALA A 137 -7.03 15.85 17.58
C ALA A 137 -7.24 15.78 16.05
N SER A 138 -8.48 15.89 15.58
CA SER A 138 -8.85 16.11 14.18
C SER A 138 -9.55 17.47 14.06
N PHE A 139 -9.20 18.22 13.02
CA PHE A 139 -9.63 19.60 12.82
C PHE A 139 -10.35 19.73 11.49
N GLY A 140 -11.47 20.44 11.50
CA GLY A 140 -12.13 20.82 10.25
C GLY A 140 -13.62 21.08 10.40
N PRO A 141 -14.20 21.80 9.43
CA PRO A 141 -15.62 22.00 9.33
C PRO A 141 -16.32 20.76 8.74
N HIS A 142 -17.55 20.50 9.18
CA HIS A 142 -18.41 19.43 8.68
C HIS A 142 -19.83 19.96 8.49
N LEU A 143 -20.45 19.68 7.34
CA LEU A 143 -21.89 19.88 7.16
C LEU A 143 -22.60 18.65 7.69
N TRP A 144 -23.37 18.82 8.75
CA TRP A 144 -24.06 17.71 9.42
C TRP A 144 -25.31 17.31 8.64
N ASP A 145 -25.53 16.02 8.41
CA ASP A 145 -26.66 15.51 7.60
C ASP A 145 -27.40 14.32 8.23
N ALA A 146 -26.97 13.82 9.39
CA ALA A 146 -27.44 12.56 9.96
C ALA A 146 -28.54 12.70 11.05
N GLY A 147 -29.41 13.70 10.92
CA GLY A 147 -30.58 13.93 11.77
C GLY A 147 -30.25 14.65 13.07
N ARG A 148 -31.19 14.64 14.03
CA ARG A 148 -30.97 15.25 15.35
C ARG A 148 -30.02 14.39 16.19
N ALA A 149 -28.97 15.00 16.74
CA ALA A 149 -28.04 14.34 17.65
C ALA A 149 -27.56 15.30 18.75
N ILE A 150 -27.17 14.75 19.89
CA ILE A 150 -26.42 15.51 20.90
C ILE A 150 -24.93 15.35 20.65
N PHE A 151 -24.10 16.36 20.93
CA PHE A 151 -22.70 16.35 20.51
C PHE A 151 -21.72 16.64 21.65
N HIS A 152 -20.55 16.01 21.53
CA HIS A 152 -19.47 16.11 22.51
C HIS A 152 -18.83 17.51 22.51
N TYR A 153 -18.30 17.95 23.66
CA TYR A 153 -17.72 19.29 23.82
C TYR A 153 -16.57 19.61 22.84
N HIS A 154 -15.86 18.60 22.34
CA HIS A 154 -14.82 18.72 21.29
C HIS A 154 -15.34 19.09 19.88
N ILE A 155 -16.64 19.34 19.75
CA ILE A 155 -17.29 19.79 18.52
C ILE A 155 -18.00 21.11 18.82
N TRP A 156 -17.83 22.09 17.95
CA TRP A 156 -18.60 23.33 17.95
C TRP A 156 -19.69 23.28 16.90
N ASN A 157 -20.89 23.71 17.26
CA ASN A 157 -21.91 24.10 16.29
C ASN A 157 -21.69 25.58 15.94
N VAL A 158 -21.33 25.85 14.68
CA VAL A 158 -20.97 27.17 14.18
C VAL A 158 -22.22 27.86 13.65
N LYS A 159 -22.65 28.91 14.35
CA LYS A 159 -23.70 29.81 13.90
C LYS A 159 -23.07 30.98 13.15
N TYR A 160 -23.61 31.29 11.97
CA TYR A 160 -22.97 32.17 10.99
C TYR A 160 -23.85 33.34 10.53
N GLY A 161 -25.02 33.54 11.16
CA GLY A 161 -25.93 34.65 10.83
C GLY A 161 -26.37 34.64 9.35
N PRO A 162 -26.40 35.81 8.67
CA PRO A 162 -26.87 35.93 7.28
C PRO A 162 -25.83 35.52 6.23
N LEU A 163 -24.70 34.90 6.61
CA LEU A 163 -23.66 34.48 5.69
C LEU A 163 -24.05 33.22 4.90
N VAL A 164 -23.45 33.01 3.74
CA VAL A 164 -23.61 31.76 2.99
C VAL A 164 -22.90 30.62 3.73
N LYS A 165 -23.67 29.63 4.21
CA LYS A 165 -23.16 28.50 5.00
C LYS A 165 -21.93 27.82 4.38
N LYS A 166 -21.99 27.53 3.08
CA LYS A 166 -20.90 26.87 2.35
C LYS A 166 -19.66 27.77 2.20
N PHE A 167 -19.83 29.09 2.13
CA PHE A 167 -18.70 30.02 2.15
C PHE A 167 -17.96 29.94 3.49
N VAL A 168 -18.70 29.94 4.59
CA VAL A 168 -18.12 29.76 5.95
C VAL A 168 -17.45 28.40 6.08
N TYR A 169 -18.05 27.33 5.55
CA TYR A 169 -17.45 26.01 5.50
C TYR A 169 -16.09 26.02 4.77
N TYR A 170 -16.01 26.60 3.57
CA TYR A 170 -14.75 26.64 2.82
C TYR A 170 -13.69 27.56 3.43
N MET A 171 -14.11 28.67 4.05
CA MET A 171 -13.21 29.54 4.80
C MET A 171 -12.60 28.79 5.99
N LEU A 172 -13.42 28.10 6.79
CA LEU A 172 -12.93 27.29 7.90
C LEU A 172 -12.04 26.14 7.42
N MET A 173 -12.32 25.57 6.24
CA MET A 173 -11.52 24.51 5.63
C MET A 173 -10.13 25.03 5.24
N ARG A 174 -10.03 26.22 4.64
CA ARG A 174 -8.77 26.87 4.29
C ARG A 174 -7.89 27.06 5.53
N ASP A 175 -8.50 27.42 6.64
CA ASP A 175 -7.79 27.77 7.87
C ASP A 175 -7.32 26.56 8.71
N VAL A 176 -7.73 25.33 8.39
CA VAL A 176 -7.43 24.12 9.16
C VAL A 176 -5.93 23.95 9.42
N ASP A 177 -5.08 24.12 8.41
CA ASP A 177 -3.64 23.94 8.55
C ASP A 177 -3.01 25.03 9.43
N SER A 178 -3.44 26.28 9.25
CA SER A 178 -2.97 27.40 10.08
C SER A 178 -3.38 27.19 11.54
N ILE A 179 -4.61 26.74 11.77
CA ILE A 179 -5.15 26.42 13.09
C ILE A 179 -4.33 25.31 13.75
N ARG A 180 -4.09 24.20 13.02
CA ARG A 180 -3.29 23.06 13.50
C ARG A 180 -1.85 23.44 13.85
N ASN A 181 -1.23 24.33 13.07
CA ASN A 181 0.16 24.74 13.28
C ASN A 181 0.31 25.79 14.40
N SER A 182 -0.76 26.49 14.78
CA SER A 182 -0.76 27.52 15.83
C SER A 182 -0.83 26.98 17.27
N THR A 183 -0.90 25.66 17.43
CA THR A 183 -1.14 24.98 18.71
C THR A 183 0.08 24.16 19.14
N THR A 184 0.60 24.43 20.34
CA THR A 184 1.76 23.75 20.94
C THR A 184 1.34 22.53 21.77
N GLY A 185 1.82 21.33 21.43
CA GLY A 185 1.66 20.11 22.22
C GLY A 185 1.93 18.84 21.41
N SER A 186 2.78 17.93 21.92
CA SER A 186 3.31 16.77 21.18
C SER A 186 2.37 15.55 21.10
N THR A 187 1.20 15.56 21.76
CA THR A 187 0.37 14.33 21.87
C THR A 187 -1.15 14.55 21.69
N MET A 188 -1.72 15.69 22.09
CA MET A 188 -3.09 16.08 21.73
C MET A 188 -3.18 17.58 21.47
N VAL A 189 -3.45 17.91 20.20
CA VAL A 189 -3.55 19.29 19.73
C VAL A 189 -5.00 19.75 19.92
N HIS A 190 -5.21 20.87 20.60
CA HIS A 190 -6.52 21.45 20.87
C HIS A 190 -6.54 22.95 20.55
N VAL A 191 -7.64 23.44 20.00
CA VAL A 191 -7.86 24.88 19.77
C VAL A 191 -8.88 25.40 20.76
N SER A 192 -8.50 26.40 21.55
CA SER A 192 -9.42 27.07 22.47
C SER A 192 -10.28 28.11 21.73
N MET A 193 -11.48 28.40 22.26
CA MET A 193 -12.29 29.52 21.77
C MET A 193 -11.53 30.85 21.81
N THR A 194 -10.70 31.05 22.83
CA THR A 194 -9.85 32.25 22.99
C THR A 194 -8.91 32.45 21.80
N ASN A 195 -8.42 31.36 21.18
CA ASN A 195 -7.56 31.43 20.01
C ASN A 195 -8.34 31.42 18.69
N MET A 196 -9.56 30.85 18.68
CA MET A 196 -10.41 30.78 17.50
C MET A 196 -11.10 32.11 17.18
N MET A 197 -11.68 32.79 18.19
CA MET A 197 -12.46 34.00 17.98
C MET A 197 -11.67 35.19 17.37
N PRO A 198 -10.39 35.42 17.72
CA PRO A 198 -9.59 36.50 17.15
C PRO A 198 -9.01 36.22 15.75
N ARG A 199 -9.22 35.02 15.19
CA ARG A 199 -8.78 34.74 13.82
C ARG A 199 -9.52 35.65 12.85
N MET A 200 -8.84 36.04 11.76
CA MET A 200 -9.39 36.95 10.76
C MET A 200 -9.96 36.17 9.59
N MET A 201 -11.05 36.68 9.02
CA MET A 201 -11.54 36.28 7.71
C MET A 201 -11.84 37.50 6.84
N PRO A 202 -11.66 37.37 5.52
CA PRO A 202 -12.21 38.33 4.58
C PRO A 202 -13.73 38.13 4.50
N LEU A 203 -14.48 39.22 4.54
CA LEU A 203 -15.92 39.24 4.35
C LEU A 203 -16.23 39.88 2.97
N PRO A 204 -16.65 39.08 1.97
CA PRO A 204 -17.23 39.57 0.73
C PRO A 204 -18.69 40.02 0.94
N PRO A 205 -19.25 40.81 0.00
CA PRO A 205 -20.68 41.00 -0.09
C PRO A 205 -21.43 39.66 -0.31
N LEU A 206 -22.69 39.60 0.10
CA LEU A 206 -23.44 38.34 0.15
C LEU A 206 -23.58 37.68 -1.23
N ALA A 207 -23.85 38.47 -2.28
CA ALA A 207 -23.98 37.96 -3.65
C ALA A 207 -22.67 37.36 -4.17
N GLU A 208 -21.51 37.91 -3.78
CA GLU A 208 -20.21 37.37 -4.18
C GLU A 208 -19.87 36.08 -3.41
N GLN A 209 -20.28 35.96 -2.13
CA GLN A 209 -20.15 34.70 -1.39
C GLN A 209 -20.84 33.53 -2.11
N GLU A 210 -22.05 33.75 -2.65
CA GLU A 210 -22.78 32.73 -3.42
C GLU A 210 -22.02 32.32 -4.69
N ARG A 211 -21.49 33.29 -5.45
CA ARG A 211 -20.71 33.00 -6.66
C ARG A 211 -19.38 32.31 -6.36
N ILE A 212 -18.70 32.68 -5.28
CA ILE A 212 -17.49 32.00 -4.81
C ILE A 212 -17.81 30.54 -4.51
N VAL A 213 -18.90 30.27 -3.78
CA VAL A 213 -19.33 28.91 -3.46
C VAL A 213 -19.66 28.13 -4.73
N GLU A 214 -20.40 28.71 -5.65
CA GLU A 214 -20.71 28.06 -6.93
C GLU A 214 -19.43 27.66 -7.66
N ARG A 215 -18.44 28.56 -7.72
CA ARG A 215 -17.16 28.28 -8.38
C ARG A 215 -16.33 27.22 -7.65
N LEU A 216 -16.32 27.23 -6.32
CA LEU A 216 -15.65 26.20 -5.51
C LEU A 216 -16.28 24.81 -5.71
N GLU A 217 -17.60 24.74 -5.76
CA GLU A 217 -18.34 23.49 -5.96
C GLU A 217 -18.14 22.91 -7.38
N GLN A 218 -17.76 23.73 -8.36
CA GLN A 218 -17.35 23.25 -9.70
C GLN A 218 -15.90 22.72 -9.72
N LEU A 219 -14.99 23.36 -8.99
CA LEU A 219 -13.55 23.08 -9.07
C LEU A 219 -13.10 21.96 -8.10
N LEU A 220 -13.56 22.00 -6.85
CA LEU A 220 -13.08 21.09 -5.82
C LEU A 220 -13.39 19.60 -6.09
N PRO A 221 -14.51 19.20 -6.75
CA PRO A 221 -14.71 17.82 -7.16
C PRO A 221 -13.60 17.30 -8.09
N GLN A 222 -13.15 18.11 -9.06
CA GLN A 222 -12.06 17.74 -9.96
C GLN A 222 -10.73 17.59 -9.21
N VAL A 223 -10.51 18.41 -8.17
CA VAL A 223 -9.33 18.28 -7.30
C VAL A 223 -9.41 17.02 -6.43
N ASN A 224 -10.60 16.64 -5.96
CA ASN A 224 -10.81 15.38 -5.24
C ASN A 224 -10.50 14.17 -6.15
N GLU A 225 -10.97 14.22 -7.40
CA GLU A 225 -10.69 13.18 -8.40
C GLU A 225 -9.19 13.09 -8.69
N LEU A 226 -8.50 14.22 -8.88
CA LEU A 226 -7.05 14.26 -9.05
C LEU A 226 -6.32 13.61 -7.85
N ALA A 227 -6.75 13.90 -6.63
CA ALA A 227 -6.15 13.30 -5.44
C ALA A 227 -6.32 11.78 -5.42
N SER A 228 -7.49 11.27 -5.81
CA SER A 228 -7.75 9.84 -5.94
C SER A 228 -6.84 9.20 -6.99
N ASN A 229 -6.72 9.83 -8.16
CA ASN A 229 -5.87 9.36 -9.25
C ASN A 229 -4.39 9.34 -8.88
N GLU A 230 -3.91 10.34 -8.11
CA GLU A 230 -2.52 10.35 -7.62
C GLU A 230 -2.23 9.17 -6.68
N ILE A 231 -3.18 8.79 -5.81
CA ILE A 231 -3.06 7.62 -4.92
C ILE A 231 -3.05 6.32 -5.72
N GLU A 232 -3.97 6.18 -6.68
CA GLU A 232 -4.07 4.99 -7.52
C GLU A 232 -2.81 4.81 -8.38
N LEU A 233 -2.28 5.91 -8.96
CA LEU A 233 -1.06 5.90 -9.75
C LEU A 233 0.15 5.47 -8.91
N ASP A 234 0.28 5.99 -7.69
CA ASP A 234 1.36 5.58 -6.78
C ASP A 234 1.25 4.09 -6.40
N ALA A 235 0.03 3.62 -6.09
CA ALA A 235 -0.22 2.22 -5.80
C ALA A 235 0.11 1.31 -6.99
N LEU A 236 -0.24 1.72 -8.21
CA LEU A 236 0.06 1.00 -9.46
C LEU A 236 1.56 0.96 -9.73
N ARG A 237 2.25 2.10 -9.61
CA ARG A 237 3.71 2.18 -9.81
C ARG A 237 4.47 1.25 -8.88
N LYS A 238 4.05 1.15 -7.62
CA LYS A 238 4.69 0.26 -6.63
C LYS A 238 4.53 -1.23 -6.96
N ARG A 239 3.40 -1.64 -7.54
CA ARG A 239 3.14 -3.06 -7.87
C ARG A 239 3.58 -3.45 -9.28
N PHE A 240 3.67 -2.50 -10.21
CA PHE A 240 3.94 -2.76 -11.62
C PHE A 240 5.23 -3.57 -11.87
N PRO A 241 6.38 -3.30 -11.20
CA PRO A 241 7.58 -4.12 -11.36
C PRO A 241 7.37 -5.59 -11.00
N ASP A 242 6.66 -5.87 -9.89
CA ASP A 242 6.34 -7.23 -9.45
C ASP A 242 5.37 -7.93 -10.41
N ASP A 243 4.30 -7.22 -10.81
CA ASP A 243 3.30 -7.74 -11.74
C ASP A 243 3.91 -8.09 -13.09
N MET A 244 4.79 -7.22 -13.62
CA MET A 244 5.50 -7.46 -14.87
C MET A 244 6.45 -8.65 -14.77
N ARG A 245 7.22 -8.78 -13.67
CA ARG A 245 8.09 -9.95 -13.44
C ARG A 245 7.30 -11.25 -13.41
N ASN A 246 6.17 -11.26 -12.70
CA ASN A 246 5.31 -12.44 -12.62
C ASN A 246 4.74 -12.81 -14.00
N ALA A 247 4.30 -11.83 -14.79
CA ALA A 247 3.81 -12.06 -16.15
C ALA A 247 4.89 -12.64 -17.08
N ILE A 248 6.10 -12.06 -17.08
CA ILE A 248 7.23 -12.53 -17.88
C ILE A 248 7.61 -13.96 -17.53
N LEU A 249 7.72 -14.28 -16.24
CA LEU A 249 8.01 -15.65 -15.79
C LEU A 249 6.90 -16.62 -16.15
N GLN A 250 5.63 -16.19 -16.06
CA GLN A 250 4.50 -17.02 -16.47
C GLN A 250 4.53 -17.32 -17.97
N ASP A 251 4.84 -16.34 -18.80
CA ASP A 251 4.99 -16.53 -20.24
C ASP A 251 6.19 -17.44 -20.57
N ALA A 252 7.26 -17.38 -19.77
CA ALA A 252 8.42 -18.25 -19.91
C ALA A 252 8.08 -19.72 -19.69
N VAL A 253 7.25 -20.03 -18.69
CA VAL A 253 6.92 -21.42 -18.32
C VAL A 253 5.68 -21.95 -19.04
N SER A 254 4.99 -21.12 -19.82
CA SER A 254 3.81 -21.53 -20.61
C SER A 254 4.05 -21.50 -22.12
N GLY A 255 5.30 -21.28 -22.55
CA GLY A 255 5.69 -21.29 -23.96
C GLY A 255 5.23 -20.07 -24.75
N ARG A 256 4.94 -18.96 -24.08
CA ARG A 256 4.55 -17.69 -24.72
C ARG A 256 5.69 -16.68 -24.85
N LEU A 257 6.81 -16.90 -24.16
CA LEU A 257 7.94 -15.96 -24.17
C LEU A 257 8.78 -16.03 -25.46
N THR A 258 8.89 -17.20 -26.06
CA THR A 258 9.72 -17.46 -27.25
C THR A 258 8.92 -18.16 -28.33
N GLN A 259 9.41 -18.10 -29.57
CA GLN A 259 8.85 -18.89 -30.67
C GLN A 259 9.29 -20.36 -30.54
N GLN A 260 8.37 -21.28 -30.87
CA GLN A 260 8.65 -22.71 -31.03
C GLN A 260 9.24 -22.96 -32.41
N LEU A 261 10.44 -23.54 -32.51
CA LEU A 261 11.09 -23.81 -33.78
C LEU A 261 11.08 -25.33 -34.05
N PRO A 262 10.67 -25.79 -35.26
CA PRO A 262 10.69 -27.22 -35.58
C PRO A 262 12.03 -27.95 -35.35
N PRO A 263 13.21 -27.32 -35.59
CA PRO A 263 14.50 -27.95 -35.30
C PRO A 263 14.79 -28.21 -33.81
N ASP A 264 14.00 -27.65 -32.88
CA ASP A 264 14.22 -27.86 -31.45
C ASP A 264 13.88 -29.27 -30.99
N GLY A 265 13.06 -29.99 -31.76
CA GLY A 265 12.58 -31.32 -31.42
C GLY A 265 11.41 -31.31 -30.44
N ASP A 266 11.21 -32.43 -29.75
CA ASP A 266 10.09 -32.67 -28.83
C ASP A 266 10.59 -33.02 -27.43
N ALA A 267 9.94 -32.46 -26.41
CA ALA A 267 10.30 -32.71 -25.01
C ALA A 267 10.08 -34.17 -24.59
N GLY A 268 9.18 -34.92 -25.24
CA GLY A 268 9.00 -36.35 -25.00
C GLY A 268 10.26 -37.16 -25.32
N GLU A 269 10.98 -36.79 -26.38
CA GLU A 269 12.28 -37.41 -26.73
C GLU A 269 13.32 -37.11 -25.65
N LEU A 270 13.34 -35.87 -25.15
CA LEU A 270 14.23 -35.44 -24.06
C LEU A 270 13.95 -36.21 -22.77
N LEU A 271 12.69 -36.37 -22.39
CA LEU A 271 12.29 -37.14 -21.21
C LEU A 271 12.66 -38.63 -21.34
N ALA A 272 12.48 -39.22 -22.52
CA ALA A 272 12.89 -40.60 -22.78
C ALA A 272 14.41 -40.78 -22.65
N GLN A 273 15.21 -39.80 -23.12
CA GLN A 273 16.67 -39.81 -22.93
C GLN A 273 17.05 -39.75 -21.45
N ILE A 274 16.37 -38.91 -20.67
CA ILE A 274 16.56 -38.81 -19.21
C ILE A 274 16.29 -40.16 -18.54
N ASP A 275 15.18 -40.81 -18.87
CA ASP A 275 14.80 -42.11 -18.27
C ASP A 275 15.85 -43.19 -18.55
N VAL A 276 16.35 -43.26 -19.80
CA VAL A 276 17.43 -44.18 -20.18
C VAL A 276 18.71 -43.89 -19.38
N LYS A 277 19.12 -42.62 -19.27
CA LYS A 277 20.33 -42.23 -18.55
C LYS A 277 20.22 -42.53 -17.05
N LYS A 278 19.06 -42.29 -16.43
CA LYS A 278 18.83 -42.68 -15.03
C LYS A 278 18.92 -44.19 -14.84
N ALA A 279 18.31 -44.97 -15.73
CA ALA A 279 18.40 -46.44 -15.67
C ALA A 279 19.86 -46.91 -15.74
N GLN A 280 20.68 -46.31 -16.61
CA GLN A 280 22.12 -46.60 -16.69
C GLN A 280 22.86 -46.23 -15.40
N MET A 281 22.58 -45.08 -14.79
CA MET A 281 23.18 -44.67 -13.51
C MET A 281 22.79 -45.59 -12.35
N VAL A 282 21.54 -46.08 -12.34
CA VAL A 282 21.09 -47.08 -11.35
C VAL A 282 21.81 -48.41 -11.56
N ALA A 283 21.90 -48.88 -12.81
CA ALA A 283 22.63 -50.12 -13.14
C ALA A 283 24.13 -50.02 -12.79
N ALA A 284 24.72 -48.83 -12.92
CA ALA A 284 26.11 -48.55 -12.54
C ALA A 284 26.31 -48.34 -11.02
N GLY A 285 25.25 -48.41 -10.20
CA GLY A 285 25.32 -48.21 -8.75
C GLY A 285 25.57 -46.76 -8.32
N GLN A 286 25.48 -45.79 -9.24
CA GLN A 286 25.69 -44.36 -8.99
C GLN A 286 24.43 -43.69 -8.41
N LEU A 287 23.25 -44.25 -8.69
CA LEU A 287 21.96 -43.80 -8.17
C LEU A 287 21.24 -44.97 -7.51
N LYS A 288 20.56 -44.72 -6.39
CA LYS A 288 19.70 -45.73 -5.77
C LYS A 288 18.43 -45.90 -6.59
N GLN A 289 17.93 -47.13 -6.67
CA GLN A 289 16.63 -47.39 -7.27
C GLN A 289 15.53 -46.74 -6.41
N GLU A 290 14.78 -45.81 -7.02
CA GLU A 290 13.69 -45.11 -6.35
C GLU A 290 12.34 -45.78 -6.63
N LYS A 291 11.36 -45.47 -5.78
CA LYS A 291 9.96 -45.80 -6.08
C LYS A 291 9.50 -45.04 -7.33
N PRO A 292 8.64 -45.64 -8.16
CA PRO A 292 8.03 -44.94 -9.29
C PRO A 292 7.37 -43.63 -8.85
N LEU A 293 7.51 -42.59 -9.68
CA LEU A 293 6.82 -41.32 -9.49
C LEU A 293 5.31 -41.51 -9.75
N PRO A 294 4.44 -40.74 -9.08
CA PRO A 294 3.01 -40.79 -9.35
C PRO A 294 2.74 -40.38 -10.81
N PRO A 295 1.77 -41.03 -11.49
CA PRO A 295 1.35 -40.61 -12.82
C PRO A 295 0.86 -39.16 -12.78
N ILE A 296 0.99 -38.46 -13.91
CA ILE A 296 0.47 -37.10 -14.06
C ILE A 296 -0.99 -37.22 -14.52
N LEU A 297 -1.92 -36.72 -13.72
CA LEU A 297 -3.34 -36.69 -14.06
C LEU A 297 -3.69 -35.40 -14.80
N GLU A 298 -4.68 -35.46 -15.70
CA GLU A 298 -5.15 -34.27 -16.43
C GLU A 298 -5.64 -33.17 -15.49
N SER A 299 -6.26 -33.53 -14.36
CA SER A 299 -6.70 -32.59 -13.33
C SER A 299 -5.56 -31.86 -12.60
N GLU A 300 -4.32 -32.34 -12.71
CA GLU A 300 -3.15 -31.70 -12.11
C GLU A 300 -2.48 -30.70 -13.06
N ILE A 301 -2.82 -30.71 -14.35
CA ILE A 301 -2.21 -29.83 -15.36
C ILE A 301 -2.70 -28.38 -15.12
N PRO A 302 -1.81 -27.45 -14.72
CA PRO A 302 -2.24 -26.11 -14.33
C PRO A 302 -2.69 -25.25 -15.52
N PHE A 303 -2.05 -25.44 -16.68
CA PHE A 303 -2.32 -24.70 -17.91
C PHE A 303 -1.83 -25.48 -19.14
N GLN A 304 -2.32 -25.08 -20.31
CA GLN A 304 -1.88 -25.64 -21.59
C GLN A 304 -0.48 -25.15 -21.96
N VAL A 305 0.34 -26.05 -22.51
CA VAL A 305 1.68 -25.79 -23.02
C VAL A 305 1.73 -26.11 -24.53
N PRO A 306 2.74 -25.62 -25.27
CA PRO A 306 2.92 -25.98 -26.68
C PRO A 306 3.00 -27.50 -26.88
N LYS A 307 2.61 -27.97 -28.07
CA LYS A 307 2.59 -29.42 -28.37
C LYS A 307 3.96 -30.09 -28.30
N SER A 308 5.03 -29.34 -28.54
CA SER A 308 6.42 -29.81 -28.42
C SER A 308 6.92 -29.91 -26.99
N TRP A 309 6.13 -29.45 -26.01
CA TRP A 309 6.46 -29.49 -24.59
C TRP A 309 5.77 -30.66 -23.91
N ALA A 310 6.34 -31.09 -22.79
CA ALA A 310 5.77 -32.15 -21.97
C ALA A 310 5.75 -31.73 -20.50
N TRP A 311 4.75 -32.17 -19.76
CA TRP A 311 4.76 -32.06 -18.30
C TRP A 311 5.57 -33.21 -17.72
N ALA A 312 6.42 -32.89 -16.75
CA ALA A 312 7.19 -33.87 -16.00
C ALA A 312 7.12 -33.57 -14.50
N ARG A 313 7.42 -34.56 -13.68
CA ARG A 313 7.70 -34.34 -12.25
C ARG A 313 9.16 -33.92 -12.11
N VAL A 314 9.49 -32.99 -11.22
CA VAL A 314 10.88 -32.56 -10.99
C VAL A 314 11.80 -33.77 -10.68
N GLY A 315 11.30 -34.75 -9.94
CA GLY A 315 12.01 -35.98 -9.63
C GLY A 315 12.30 -36.88 -10.84
N GLN A 316 11.64 -36.68 -11.99
CA GLN A 316 11.96 -37.37 -13.25
C GLN A 316 13.22 -36.75 -13.86
N ILE A 317 13.23 -35.42 -13.97
CA ILE A 317 14.25 -34.68 -14.74
C ILE A 317 15.53 -34.36 -13.97
N CYS A 318 15.51 -34.48 -12.64
CA CYS A 318 16.66 -34.18 -11.77
C CYS A 318 16.98 -35.33 -10.80
N ILE A 319 18.20 -35.30 -10.28
CA ILE A 319 18.60 -36.05 -9.08
C ILE A 319 18.48 -35.10 -7.88
N LEU A 320 17.69 -35.47 -6.88
CA LEU A 320 17.50 -34.66 -5.67
C LEU A 320 18.51 -35.07 -4.60
N SER A 321 19.11 -34.07 -3.94
CA SER A 321 20.06 -34.24 -2.84
C SER A 321 21.19 -35.23 -3.16
N PRO A 322 21.91 -35.07 -4.29
CA PRO A 322 23.03 -35.93 -4.63
C PRO A 322 24.11 -35.87 -3.55
N ARG A 323 24.91 -36.94 -3.45
CA ARG A 323 26.09 -36.98 -2.58
C ARG A 323 27.35 -36.88 -3.43
N ASN A 324 28.31 -36.14 -2.90
CA ASN A 324 29.67 -36.06 -3.41
C ASN A 324 30.63 -36.75 -2.43
N THR A 325 31.78 -37.20 -2.95
CA THR A 325 32.88 -37.81 -2.19
C THR A 325 34.19 -37.18 -2.65
N ALA A 326 35.05 -36.82 -1.71
CA ALA A 326 36.40 -36.30 -1.95
C ALA A 326 37.30 -36.67 -0.77
N SER A 327 38.62 -36.47 -0.92
CA SER A 327 39.58 -36.60 0.18
C SER A 327 39.41 -35.44 1.17
N ASP A 328 39.68 -35.67 2.45
CA ASP A 328 39.40 -34.72 3.54
C ASP A 328 40.17 -33.39 3.41
N ASP A 329 41.32 -33.39 2.74
CA ASP A 329 42.19 -32.23 2.52
C ASP A 329 41.80 -31.36 1.32
N VAL A 330 40.90 -31.85 0.46
CA VAL A 330 40.40 -31.09 -0.71
C VAL A 330 39.68 -29.83 -0.23
N LYS A 331 40.06 -28.68 -0.79
CA LYS A 331 39.37 -27.42 -0.55
C LYS A 331 38.10 -27.36 -1.40
N VAL A 332 37.00 -26.94 -0.80
CA VAL A 332 35.66 -26.90 -1.39
C VAL A 332 34.96 -25.59 -1.02
N GLY A 333 33.94 -25.22 -1.79
CA GLY A 333 33.07 -24.09 -1.45
C GLY A 333 32.07 -24.45 -0.34
N PHE A 334 31.92 -23.57 0.64
CA PHE A 334 30.90 -23.66 1.67
C PHE A 334 29.88 -22.52 1.56
N LEU A 335 28.62 -22.85 1.31
CA LEU A 335 27.54 -21.88 1.12
C LEU A 335 26.65 -21.78 2.37
N PRO A 336 26.81 -20.75 3.22
CA PRO A 336 25.83 -20.43 4.25
C PRO A 336 24.62 -19.69 3.65
N MET A 337 23.44 -19.83 4.27
CA MET A 337 22.20 -19.19 3.79
C MET A 337 22.31 -17.66 3.66
N ALA A 338 23.12 -17.02 4.50
CA ALA A 338 23.33 -15.57 4.48
C ALA A 338 24.07 -15.08 3.22
N ARG A 339 24.80 -15.96 2.55
CA ARG A 339 25.58 -15.64 1.34
C ARG A 339 24.87 -16.04 0.04
N LEU A 340 23.59 -16.42 0.13
CA LEU A 340 22.71 -16.62 -1.01
C LEU A 340 21.75 -15.43 -1.09
N GLN A 341 21.75 -14.70 -2.21
CA GLN A 341 20.87 -13.55 -2.39
C GLN A 341 19.41 -13.99 -2.61
N ASP A 342 18.47 -13.12 -2.24
CA ASP A 342 17.06 -13.28 -2.55
C ASP A 342 16.70 -12.67 -3.92
N GLY A 343 15.44 -12.84 -4.31
CA GLY A 343 14.91 -12.27 -5.54
C GLY A 343 15.08 -13.18 -6.75
N TYR A 344 15.37 -12.59 -7.91
CA TYR A 344 15.22 -13.26 -9.21
C TYR A 344 16.55 -13.69 -9.85
N GLY A 345 17.67 -13.22 -9.32
CA GLY A 345 19.00 -13.56 -9.81
C GLY A 345 19.52 -14.91 -9.29
N SER A 346 20.82 -15.11 -9.50
CA SER A 346 21.55 -16.33 -9.13
C SER A 346 22.82 -16.00 -8.34
N GLU A 347 22.86 -14.85 -7.67
CA GLU A 347 24.05 -14.33 -7.00
C GLU A 347 24.26 -15.03 -5.65
N TYR A 348 25.49 -15.45 -5.42
CA TYR A 348 25.92 -16.00 -4.14
C TYR A 348 27.43 -15.80 -3.94
N GLU A 349 27.85 -15.94 -2.70
CA GLU A 349 29.25 -16.04 -2.30
C GLU A 349 29.43 -17.32 -1.48
N PHE A 350 30.67 -17.80 -1.38
CA PHE A 350 30.99 -18.97 -0.57
C PHE A 350 32.30 -18.78 0.19
N GLU A 351 32.43 -19.51 1.29
CA GLU A 351 33.67 -19.63 2.06
C GLU A 351 34.48 -20.82 1.55
N ILE A 352 35.80 -20.77 1.63
CA ILE A 352 36.62 -21.95 1.33
C ILE A 352 36.82 -22.76 2.62
N ARG A 353 36.48 -24.05 2.57
CA ARG A 353 36.67 -25.01 3.68
C ARG A 353 37.30 -26.30 3.20
N ARG A 354 37.79 -27.14 4.12
CA ARG A 354 38.27 -28.49 3.78
C ARG A 354 37.10 -29.47 3.74
N TRP A 355 37.11 -30.41 2.81
CA TRP A 355 36.05 -31.42 2.68
C TRP A 355 35.80 -32.18 3.98
N GLY A 356 36.86 -32.55 4.71
CA GLY A 356 36.75 -33.25 6.00
C GLY A 356 35.93 -32.52 7.05
N GLU A 357 35.86 -31.19 6.98
CA GLU A 357 35.09 -30.32 7.89
C GLU A 357 33.59 -30.26 7.53
N VAL A 358 33.25 -30.52 6.27
CA VAL A 358 31.90 -30.32 5.72
C VAL A 358 31.25 -31.57 5.11
N ARG A 359 31.97 -32.70 5.04
CA ARG A 359 31.48 -33.99 4.49
C ARG A 359 30.32 -34.61 5.27
N SER A 360 30.09 -34.15 6.50
CA SER A 360 29.04 -34.65 7.40
C SER A 360 28.30 -33.48 8.05
N GLY A 361 26.98 -33.62 8.22
CA GLY A 361 26.14 -32.59 8.84
C GLY A 361 25.71 -31.46 7.90
N TYR A 362 26.10 -31.51 6.63
CA TYR A 362 25.79 -30.50 5.61
C TYR A 362 25.22 -31.13 4.34
N THR A 363 24.65 -30.27 3.49
CA THR A 363 24.10 -30.64 2.18
C THR A 363 25.19 -30.51 1.12
N HIS A 364 25.43 -31.56 0.31
CA HIS A 364 26.50 -31.57 -0.69
C HIS A 364 25.97 -31.06 -2.03
N PHE A 365 26.84 -30.41 -2.80
CA PHE A 365 26.59 -29.98 -4.17
C PHE A 365 27.90 -29.87 -4.95
N GLN A 366 27.80 -29.63 -6.26
CA GLN A 366 28.93 -29.39 -7.16
C GLN A 366 28.59 -28.32 -8.19
N ASP A 367 29.58 -27.93 -9.00
CA ASP A 367 29.35 -27.03 -10.14
C ASP A 367 28.29 -27.60 -11.10
N GLY A 368 27.38 -26.73 -11.52
CA GLY A 368 26.19 -27.04 -12.30
C GLY A 368 24.97 -27.45 -11.48
N ASP A 369 25.08 -27.68 -10.17
CA ASP A 369 23.90 -27.97 -9.34
C ASP A 369 23.08 -26.71 -9.05
N LEU A 370 21.76 -26.87 -8.90
CA LEU A 370 20.85 -25.82 -8.46
C LEU A 370 20.53 -26.02 -6.97
N VAL A 371 20.71 -24.96 -6.19
CA VAL A 371 20.28 -24.92 -4.79
C VAL A 371 19.02 -24.08 -4.63
N LEU A 372 18.12 -24.53 -3.76
CA LEU A 372 16.88 -23.84 -3.39
C LEU A 372 16.76 -23.85 -1.86
N ALA A 373 16.61 -22.68 -1.24
CA ALA A 373 16.33 -22.59 0.18
C ALA A 373 14.97 -23.23 0.48
N LYS A 374 14.87 -24.06 1.51
CA LYS A 374 13.62 -24.76 1.87
C LYS A 374 12.93 -24.25 3.12
N ILE A 375 13.51 -23.25 3.80
CA ILE A 375 13.05 -22.74 5.10
C ILE A 375 12.50 -21.32 5.03
N THR A 376 11.55 -20.96 5.89
CA THR A 376 11.06 -19.58 6.08
C THR A 376 12.11 -18.64 6.69
N PRO A 377 12.24 -17.37 6.22
CA PRO A 377 11.57 -16.75 5.08
C PRO A 377 12.32 -16.94 3.74
N CYS A 378 13.41 -17.69 3.73
CA CYS A 378 14.32 -17.80 2.58
C CYS A 378 13.66 -18.42 1.35
N PHE A 379 12.77 -19.40 1.52
CA PHE A 379 11.98 -19.97 0.43
C PHE A 379 11.02 -18.91 -0.16
N GLN A 380 10.27 -18.17 0.68
CA GLN A 380 9.37 -17.09 0.24
C GLN A 380 10.13 -16.01 -0.56
N ASN A 381 11.35 -15.72 -0.12
CA ASN A 381 12.22 -14.74 -0.74
C ASN A 381 12.95 -15.27 -1.98
N ARG A 382 12.62 -16.48 -2.48
CA ARG A 382 13.17 -17.06 -3.72
C ARG A 382 14.69 -17.24 -3.69
N LYS A 383 15.27 -17.48 -2.51
CA LYS A 383 16.70 -17.75 -2.38
C LYS A 383 17.06 -19.05 -3.09
N SER A 384 17.68 -18.93 -4.26
CA SER A 384 18.09 -20.04 -5.11
C SER A 384 19.20 -19.59 -6.05
N ALA A 385 20.09 -20.51 -6.44
CA ALA A 385 21.17 -20.22 -7.37
C ALA A 385 21.64 -21.49 -8.10
N VAL A 386 22.06 -21.32 -9.36
CA VAL A 386 22.86 -22.33 -10.06
C VAL A 386 24.33 -22.10 -9.68
N LEU A 387 24.93 -23.09 -9.04
CA LEU A 387 26.29 -23.00 -8.52
C LEU A 387 27.31 -23.28 -9.62
N ASN A 388 28.29 -22.40 -9.78
CA ASN A 388 29.41 -22.50 -10.70
C ASN A 388 30.68 -21.88 -10.08
N GLY A 389 31.87 -22.34 -10.49
CA GLY A 389 33.12 -21.74 -10.02
C GLY A 389 33.41 -22.01 -8.54
N LEU A 390 32.91 -23.12 -8.01
CA LEU A 390 33.27 -23.59 -6.68
C LEU A 390 34.75 -24.00 -6.64
N GLU A 391 35.39 -23.85 -5.48
CA GLU A 391 36.73 -24.39 -5.26
C GLU A 391 36.74 -25.92 -5.51
N SER A 392 37.64 -26.39 -6.39
CA SER A 392 37.68 -27.78 -6.87
C SER A 392 36.40 -28.29 -7.54
N GLY A 393 35.45 -27.42 -7.89
CA GLY A 393 34.14 -27.77 -8.46
C GLY A 393 33.18 -28.47 -7.49
N LEU A 394 33.50 -28.51 -6.19
CA LEU A 394 32.74 -29.20 -5.15
C LEU A 394 32.36 -28.24 -4.03
N GLY A 395 31.26 -28.54 -3.35
CA GLY A 395 30.88 -27.78 -2.17
C GLY A 395 29.87 -28.45 -1.26
N ALA A 396 29.64 -27.76 -0.14
CA ALA A 396 28.62 -28.11 0.83
C ALA A 396 27.97 -26.84 1.37
N GLY A 397 26.75 -26.94 1.89
CA GLY A 397 26.05 -25.81 2.48
C GLY A 397 25.16 -26.21 3.62
N THR A 398 24.44 -25.24 4.16
CA THR A 398 23.47 -25.50 5.21
C THR A 398 22.52 -26.65 4.84
N THR A 399 22.05 -27.37 5.87
CA THR A 399 21.03 -28.41 5.73
C THR A 399 19.69 -27.87 5.23
N GLU A 400 19.51 -26.53 5.19
CA GLU A 400 18.31 -25.83 4.76
C GLU A 400 18.21 -25.61 3.23
N PHE A 401 19.00 -26.33 2.44
CA PHE A 401 18.86 -26.39 0.98
C PHE A 401 18.17 -27.68 0.51
N HIS A 402 17.44 -27.56 -0.59
CA HIS A 402 17.26 -28.62 -1.59
C HIS A 402 18.34 -28.44 -2.66
N VAL A 403 18.90 -29.54 -3.15
CA VAL A 403 19.88 -29.55 -4.25
C VAL A 403 19.33 -30.38 -5.38
N LEU A 404 19.38 -29.84 -6.59
CA LEU A 404 18.99 -30.52 -7.82
C LEU A 404 20.20 -30.61 -8.74
N ARG A 405 20.48 -31.83 -9.21
CA ARG A 405 21.50 -32.08 -10.23
C ARG A 405 20.84 -32.50 -11.54
N GLY A 406 21.22 -31.82 -12.61
CA GLY A 406 20.80 -32.16 -13.97
C GLY A 406 21.37 -33.50 -14.43
N ILE A 407 20.71 -34.10 -15.42
CA ILE A 407 21.06 -35.43 -15.94
C ILE A 407 21.54 -35.25 -17.38
N ASP A 408 22.81 -35.57 -17.65
CA ASP A 408 23.39 -35.58 -19.00
C ASP A 408 23.16 -34.27 -19.80
N GLN A 409 23.13 -33.12 -19.11
CA GLN A 409 22.88 -31.79 -19.70
C GLN A 409 21.55 -31.67 -20.49
N THR A 410 20.59 -32.54 -20.21
CA THR A 410 19.27 -32.56 -20.86
C THR A 410 18.38 -31.39 -20.43
N ILE A 411 18.62 -30.82 -19.26
CA ILE A 411 17.90 -29.66 -18.73
C ILE A 411 18.89 -28.54 -18.47
N ASP A 412 18.55 -27.33 -18.92
CA ASP A 412 19.26 -26.12 -18.51
C ASP A 412 18.87 -25.76 -17.07
N MET A 413 19.83 -25.85 -16.15
CA MET A 413 19.57 -25.58 -14.73
C MET A 413 19.14 -24.13 -14.46
N ARG A 414 19.43 -23.19 -15.38
CA ARG A 414 18.95 -21.80 -15.31
C ARG A 414 17.47 -21.70 -15.67
N TYR A 415 16.95 -22.57 -16.53
CA TYR A 415 15.51 -22.66 -16.79
C TYR A 415 14.78 -23.10 -15.50
N LEU A 416 15.31 -24.12 -14.81
CA LEU A 416 14.77 -24.56 -13.52
C LEU A 416 14.86 -23.48 -12.43
N LEU A 417 15.97 -22.73 -12.39
CA LEU A 417 16.13 -21.59 -11.49
C LEU A 417 14.96 -20.60 -11.64
N PHE A 418 14.66 -20.18 -12.88
CA PHE A 418 13.57 -19.24 -13.14
C PHE A 418 12.19 -19.85 -12.89
N PHE A 419 11.98 -21.13 -13.22
CA PHE A 419 10.75 -21.84 -12.88
C PHE A 419 10.47 -21.83 -11.37
N PHE A 420 11.47 -22.14 -10.53
CA PHE A 420 11.31 -22.12 -9.07
C PHE A 420 11.23 -20.70 -8.48
N LYS A 421 11.33 -19.65 -9.31
CA LYS A 421 11.11 -18.25 -8.91
C LYS A 421 9.72 -17.74 -9.30
N THR A 422 8.93 -18.54 -10.04
CA THR A 422 7.55 -18.22 -10.39
C THR A 422 6.67 -18.05 -9.16
N ALA A 423 5.67 -17.16 -9.25
CA ALA A 423 4.73 -16.92 -8.15
C ALA A 423 3.95 -18.19 -7.77
N ASP A 424 3.59 -19.02 -8.74
CA ASP A 424 2.84 -20.26 -8.52
C ASP A 424 3.64 -21.27 -7.69
N PHE A 425 4.90 -21.54 -8.06
CA PHE A 425 5.76 -22.44 -7.29
C PHE A 425 5.96 -21.96 -5.85
N ILE A 426 6.23 -20.67 -5.67
CA ILE A 426 6.45 -20.10 -4.33
C ILE A 426 5.16 -20.18 -3.50
N ARG A 427 4.01 -19.84 -4.07
CA ARG A 427 2.71 -19.94 -3.37
C ARG A 427 2.43 -21.38 -2.94
N ASP A 428 2.61 -22.33 -3.84
CA ASP A 428 2.28 -23.73 -3.59
C ASP A 428 3.26 -24.36 -2.58
N GLY A 429 4.54 -23.98 -2.65
CA GLY A 429 5.53 -24.39 -1.67
C GLY A 429 5.23 -23.85 -0.27
N VAL A 430 4.82 -22.57 -0.16
CA VAL A 430 4.38 -21.99 1.12
C VAL A 430 3.17 -22.74 1.69
N ARG A 431 2.21 -23.14 0.85
CA ARG A 431 1.06 -23.95 1.29
C ARG A 431 1.45 -25.35 1.75
N ALA A 432 2.51 -25.92 1.18
CA ALA A 432 3.04 -27.24 1.53
C ALA A 432 4.01 -27.22 2.73
N MET A 433 4.34 -26.04 3.27
CA MET A 433 5.27 -25.92 4.39
C MET A 433 4.71 -26.56 5.66
N THR A 434 5.58 -27.23 6.42
CA THR A 434 5.27 -27.82 7.73
C THR A 434 6.27 -27.35 8.77
N GLY A 435 5.89 -27.34 10.05
CA GLY A 435 6.73 -26.91 11.18
C GLY A 435 6.09 -25.83 12.04
N THR A 436 6.85 -25.33 13.02
CA THR A 436 6.41 -24.27 13.95
C THR A 436 6.57 -22.87 13.33
N ALA A 437 5.84 -21.88 13.86
CA ALA A 437 5.90 -20.50 13.39
C ALA A 437 7.35 -19.97 13.36
N GLY A 438 7.79 -19.45 12.21
CA GLY A 438 9.16 -18.96 11.98
C GLY A 438 10.21 -20.01 11.62
N GLN A 439 9.88 -21.31 11.64
CA GLN A 439 10.81 -22.41 11.32
C GLN A 439 10.11 -23.49 10.47
N GLN A 440 9.32 -23.06 9.50
CA GLN A 440 8.63 -23.97 8.58
C GLN A 440 9.51 -24.34 7.39
N ARG A 441 9.33 -25.57 6.88
CA ARG A 441 10.12 -26.12 5.78
C ARG A 441 9.25 -26.75 4.70
N VAL A 442 9.69 -26.59 3.45
CA VAL A 442 9.17 -27.31 2.29
C VAL A 442 9.86 -28.69 2.22
N GLY A 443 9.06 -29.76 2.28
CA GLY A 443 9.56 -31.13 2.24
C GLY A 443 10.17 -31.53 0.89
N ALA A 444 11.06 -32.52 0.89
CA ALA A 444 11.67 -33.02 -0.34
C ALA A 444 10.67 -33.73 -1.26
N SER A 445 9.62 -34.36 -0.70
CA SER A 445 8.54 -34.97 -1.49
C SER A 445 7.76 -33.94 -2.28
N PHE A 446 7.44 -32.78 -1.69
CA PHE A 446 6.79 -31.68 -2.42
C PHE A 446 7.59 -31.31 -3.66
N LEU A 447 8.90 -31.08 -3.50
CA LEU A 447 9.76 -30.71 -4.62
C LEU A 447 9.84 -31.84 -5.65
N LYS A 448 10.02 -33.09 -5.20
CA LYS A 448 10.14 -34.27 -6.07
C LYS A 448 8.90 -34.45 -6.96
N ASP A 449 7.72 -34.25 -6.39
CA ASP A 449 6.44 -34.52 -7.03
C ASP A 449 5.86 -33.27 -7.72
N TYR A 450 6.51 -32.10 -7.61
CA TYR A 450 6.02 -30.88 -8.25
C TYR A 450 6.05 -31.03 -9.78
N LEU A 451 4.99 -30.56 -10.45
CA LEU A 451 4.88 -30.58 -11.91
C LEU A 451 5.63 -29.40 -12.51
N ILE A 452 6.37 -29.68 -13.57
CA ILE A 452 7.12 -28.68 -14.33
C ILE A 452 6.89 -28.88 -15.83
N PRO A 453 6.66 -27.80 -16.59
CA PRO A 453 6.60 -27.87 -18.03
C PRO A 453 8.03 -27.92 -18.58
N VAL A 454 8.29 -28.88 -19.47
CA VAL A 454 9.61 -29.15 -20.04
C VAL A 454 9.56 -28.82 -21.54
N PRO A 455 10.25 -27.74 -21.98
CA PRO A 455 10.52 -27.48 -23.39
C PRO A 455 11.64 -28.39 -23.91
N PRO A 456 11.82 -28.49 -25.23
CA PRO A 456 13.08 -28.99 -25.79
C PRO A 456 14.28 -28.15 -25.33
N LEU A 457 15.46 -28.76 -25.18
CA LEU A 457 16.65 -28.13 -24.58
C LEU A 457 17.07 -26.83 -25.30
N ALA A 458 16.95 -26.79 -26.63
CA ALA A 458 17.27 -25.58 -27.41
C ALA A 458 16.34 -24.41 -27.05
N GLU A 459 15.05 -24.68 -26.85
CA GLU A 459 14.07 -23.67 -26.44
C GLU A 459 14.28 -23.24 -24.98
N GLN A 460 14.64 -24.16 -24.08
CA GLN A 460 15.01 -23.81 -22.69
C GLN A 460 16.11 -22.74 -22.64
N LYS A 461 17.16 -22.90 -23.46
CA LYS A 461 18.27 -21.94 -23.55
C LYS A 461 17.81 -20.58 -24.07
N ARG A 462 16.98 -20.55 -25.13
CA ARG A 462 16.41 -19.30 -25.65
C ARG A 462 15.52 -18.59 -24.65
N ILE A 463 14.72 -19.35 -23.88
CA ILE A 463 13.88 -18.81 -22.80
C ILE A 463 14.77 -18.14 -21.75
N VAL A 464 15.84 -18.80 -21.32
CA VAL A 464 16.79 -18.27 -20.33
C VAL A 464 17.43 -16.98 -20.84
N GLU A 465 17.93 -16.95 -22.07
CA GLU A 465 18.51 -15.75 -22.68
C GLU A 465 17.48 -14.60 -22.68
N ARG A 466 16.24 -14.89 -23.09
CA ARG A 466 15.18 -13.87 -23.12
C ARG A 466 14.80 -13.35 -21.73
N LEU A 467 14.82 -14.21 -20.72
CA LEU A 467 14.59 -13.82 -19.33
C LEU A 467 15.73 -12.94 -18.79
N GLN A 468 16.97 -13.25 -19.14
CA GLN A 468 18.14 -12.46 -18.75
C GLN A 468 18.12 -11.05 -19.35
N ASP A 469 17.52 -10.86 -20.52
CA ASP A 469 17.30 -9.54 -21.11
C ASP A 469 16.17 -8.75 -20.43
N LEU A 470 15.07 -9.43 -20.07
CA LEU A 470 13.82 -8.78 -19.65
C LEU A 470 13.74 -8.50 -18.15
N LEU A 471 14.20 -9.42 -17.31
CA LEU A 471 14.06 -9.26 -15.85
C LEU A 471 14.80 -8.03 -15.29
N PRO A 472 16.02 -7.67 -15.76
CA PRO A 472 16.68 -6.45 -15.31
C PRO A 472 15.91 -5.17 -15.67
N LEU A 473 15.13 -5.18 -16.77
CA LEU A 473 14.29 -4.03 -17.12
C LEU A 473 13.17 -3.81 -16.11
N CYS A 474 12.68 -4.88 -15.48
CA CYS A 474 11.70 -4.78 -14.41
C CYS A 474 12.27 -4.18 -13.13
N GLU A 475 13.55 -4.42 -12.84
CA GLU A 475 14.23 -3.82 -11.68
C GLU A 475 14.41 -2.31 -11.88
N ALA A 476 14.71 -1.87 -13.10
CA ALA A 476 14.83 -0.45 -13.44
C ALA A 476 13.50 0.33 -13.43
N LEU A 477 12.36 -0.37 -13.36
CA LEU A 477 11.02 0.24 -13.26
C LEU A 477 10.60 0.54 -11.80
N GLY A 478 11.26 -0.08 -10.82
CA GLY A 478 11.05 0.17 -9.39
C GLY A 478 11.97 1.25 -8.87
#